data_AF-A0A3D1RB35-F1
#
_entry.id   AF-A0A3D1RB35-F1
#
_cell.length_a   1.000
_cell.length_b   1.000
_cell.length_c   1.000
_cell.angle_alpha   90.00
_cell.angle_beta   90.00
_cell.angle_gamma   90.00
#
_symmetry.space_group_name_H-M   'P 1'
#
loop_
_entity.id
_entity.type
_entity.pdbx_description
1 polymer ?
#
loop_
_entity_poly.entity_id
_entity_poly.type
_entity_poly.pdbx_seq_one_letter_code
_entity_poly.pdbx_strand_id
1 'polypeptide(L)'
;MSRPLPLLLLLLSALPLSALATTVRPATRAELASGSDQVVRARVVAQRAARSERSGRPLTVSALKTLETYRGTLSGDFEIEQL
;
A
#
# COMPACT_ATOMS: atom_id res chain seq x y z
N MET A 1 -40.40 -2.11 42.15
CA MET A 1 -39.01 -2.14 41.63
C MET A 1 -38.97 -3.09 40.44
N SER A 2 -39.12 -2.58 39.22
CA SER A 2 -39.32 -3.43 38.04
C SER A 2 -38.81 -2.72 36.78
N ARG A 3 -37.52 -2.94 36.53
CA ARG A 3 -36.80 -3.12 35.25
C ARG A 3 -37.33 -2.39 33.98
N PRO A 4 -36.67 -1.30 33.52
CA PRO A 4 -36.83 -0.78 32.17
C PRO A 4 -35.92 -1.54 31.19
N LEU A 5 -35.99 -2.88 31.18
CA LEU A 5 -35.19 -3.72 30.27
C LEU A 5 -35.61 -3.66 28.78
N PRO A 6 -36.91 -3.49 28.41
CA PRO A 6 -37.29 -3.61 27.00
C PRO A 6 -36.93 -2.38 26.17
N LEU A 7 -36.80 -1.20 26.79
CA LEU A 7 -36.44 0.04 26.10
C LEU A 7 -34.95 0.05 25.68
N LEU A 8 -34.08 -0.51 26.52
CA LEU A 8 -32.65 -0.63 26.24
C LEU A 8 -32.40 -1.55 25.03
N LEU A 9 -33.14 -2.66 24.95
CA LEU A 9 -33.03 -3.64 23.86
C LEU A 9 -33.51 -3.08 22.51
N LEU A 10 -34.50 -2.17 22.53
CA LEU A 10 -35.02 -1.50 21.33
C LEU A 10 -34.10 -0.38 20.82
N LEU A 11 -33.32 0.25 21.69
CA LEU A 11 -32.29 1.22 21.31
C LEU A 11 -31.03 0.54 20.73
N LEU A 12 -30.72 -0.68 21.18
CA LEU A 12 -29.57 -1.46 20.69
C LEU A 12 -29.78 -2.06 19.28
N SER A 13 -31.03 -2.25 18.84
CA SER A 13 -31.33 -2.73 17.49
C SER A 13 -31.38 -1.63 16.42
N ALA A 14 -31.28 -0.36 16.82
CA ALA A 14 -31.35 0.80 15.94
C ALA A 14 -29.98 1.32 15.45
N LEU A 15 -28.88 0.58 15.64
CA LEU A 15 -27.59 0.89 15.02
C LEU A 15 -27.32 -0.01 13.79
N PRO A 16 -27.96 0.21 12.63
CA PRO A 16 -27.52 -0.43 11.42
C PRO A 16 -26.27 0.28 10.87
N LEU A 17 -25.21 -0.52 10.72
CA LEU A 17 -24.39 -0.57 9.51
C LEU A 17 -23.72 0.73 9.00
N SER A 18 -23.18 1.56 9.87
CA SER A 18 -22.19 2.59 9.44
C SER A 18 -20.74 2.15 9.70
N ALA A 19 -20.50 0.85 9.88
CA ALA A 19 -19.18 0.28 9.65
C ALA A 19 -19.05 -0.02 8.16
N LEU A 20 -18.95 1.03 7.34
CA LEU A 20 -18.21 0.94 6.08
C LEU A 20 -16.77 0.62 6.48
N ALA A 21 -16.52 -0.67 6.76
CA ALA A 21 -15.19 -1.21 6.72
C ALA A 21 -14.70 -0.90 5.31
N THR A 22 -13.84 0.10 5.19
CA THR A 22 -13.06 0.32 3.98
C THR A 22 -12.25 -0.94 3.78
N THR A 23 -12.79 -1.87 2.99
CA THR A 23 -12.12 -3.11 2.65
C THR A 23 -10.99 -2.76 1.69
N VAL A 24 -9.88 -2.31 2.26
CA VAL A 24 -8.63 -2.15 1.53
C VAL A 24 -8.15 -3.56 1.20
N ARG A 25 -8.59 -4.08 0.06
CA ARG A 25 -8.11 -5.35 -0.47
C ARG A 25 -6.68 -5.13 -1.00
N PRO A 26 -5.68 -5.89 -0.54
CA PRO A 26 -4.34 -5.83 -1.12
C PRO A 26 -4.39 -6.19 -2.61
N ALA A 27 -3.66 -5.43 -3.42
CA ALA A 27 -3.53 -5.74 -4.84
C ALA A 27 -2.87 -7.10 -5.03
N THR A 28 -3.42 -7.90 -5.93
CA THR A 28 -2.84 -9.18 -6.32
C THR A 28 -1.60 -8.98 -7.19
N ARG A 29 -0.75 -10.00 -7.31
CA ARG A 29 0.42 -9.94 -8.21
C ARG A 29 0.03 -9.66 -9.66
N ALA A 30 -1.10 -10.22 -10.10
CA ALA A 30 -1.60 -10.01 -11.46
C ALA A 30 -2.05 -8.56 -11.68
N GLU A 31 -2.73 -7.97 -10.71
CA GLU A 31 -3.16 -6.56 -10.74
C GLU A 31 -1.96 -5.60 -10.72
N LEU A 32 -0.95 -5.88 -9.90
CA LEU A 32 0.28 -5.09 -9.87
C LEU A 32 1.05 -5.20 -11.19
N ALA A 33 1.19 -6.42 -11.73
CA ALA A 33 1.91 -6.65 -12.97
C ALA A 33 1.22 -6.02 -14.19
N SER A 34 -0.12 -6.06 -14.25
CA SER A 34 -0.87 -5.50 -15.38
C SER A 34 -0.72 -3.98 -15.46
N GLY A 35 -0.76 -3.29 -14.31
CA GLY A 35 -0.62 -1.84 -14.22
C GLY A 35 0.82 -1.30 -14.23
N SER A 36 1.83 -2.17 -14.22
CA SER A 36 3.24 -1.74 -14.15
C SER A 36 3.86 -1.56 -15.53
N ASP A 37 4.56 -0.44 -15.77
CA ASP A 37 5.34 -0.20 -16.98
C ASP A 37 6.57 -1.12 -17.06
N GLN A 38 7.17 -1.42 -15.90
CA GLN A 38 8.36 -2.27 -15.76
C GLN A 38 8.12 -3.34 -14.71
N VAL A 39 8.53 -4.57 -14.98
CA VAL A 39 8.49 -5.68 -14.01
C VAL A 39 9.84 -6.37 -14.03
N VAL A 40 10.58 -6.25 -12.93
CA VAL A 40 11.94 -6.78 -12.80
C VAL A 40 12.11 -7.55 -11.50
N ARG A 41 13.00 -8.53 -11.52
CA ARG A 41 13.63 -9.09 -10.31
C ARG A 41 14.96 -8.37 -10.11
N ALA A 42 15.10 -7.67 -8.99
CA ALA A 42 16.30 -6.92 -8.67
C ALA A 42 16.74 -7.18 -7.22
N ARG A 43 18.02 -6.92 -6.94
CA ARG A 43 18.57 -6.92 -5.59
C ARG A 43 18.81 -5.48 -5.15
N VAL A 44 18.34 -5.12 -3.96
CA VAL A 44 18.73 -3.85 -3.32
C VAL A 44 20.18 -3.95 -2.88
N VAL A 45 21.02 -3.03 -3.37
CA VAL A 45 22.48 -2.99 -3.08
C VAL A 45 22.84 -1.89 -2.09
N ALA A 46 22.05 -0.83 -2.02
CA ALA A 46 22.20 0.24 -1.04
C ALA A 46 20.85 0.92 -0.79
N GLN A 47 20.70 1.54 0.38
CA GLN A 47 19.52 2.31 0.74
C GLN A 47 19.93 3.53 1.56
N ARG A 48 19.32 4.68 1.29
CA ARG A 48 19.58 5.93 2.03
C ARG A 48 18.32 6.73 2.25
N ALA A 49 18.28 7.46 3.35
CA ALA A 49 17.27 8.50 3.56
C ALA A 49 17.62 9.73 2.73
N ALA A 50 16.62 10.35 2.11
CA ALA A 50 16.75 11.60 1.39
C ALA A 50 15.50 12.47 1.57
N ARG A 51 15.45 13.61 0.90
CA ARG A 51 14.25 14.44 0.77
C ARG A 51 13.94 14.64 -0.71
N SER A 52 12.66 14.57 -1.04
CA SER A 52 12.16 14.88 -2.38
C SER A 52 12.56 16.29 -2.78
N GLU A 53 13.21 16.47 -3.93
CA GLU A 53 13.51 17.80 -4.46
C GLU A 53 12.23 18.59 -4.76
N ARG A 54 11.17 17.89 -5.19
CA ARG A 54 9.88 18.49 -5.55
C ARG A 54 9.04 18.88 -4.34
N SER A 55 8.97 18.03 -3.32
CA SER A 55 8.03 18.20 -2.20
C SER A 55 8.68 18.48 -0.85
N GLY A 56 10.01 18.33 -0.74
CA GLY A 56 10.75 18.42 0.52
C GLY A 56 10.44 17.29 1.52
N ARG A 57 9.52 16.39 1.19
CA ARG A 57 9.10 15.29 2.06
C ARG A 57 10.24 14.27 2.22
N PRO A 58 10.39 13.67 3.41
CA PRO A 58 11.30 12.54 3.58
C PRO A 58 10.96 11.43 2.59
N LEU A 59 11.97 10.80 2.02
CA LEU A 59 11.83 9.63 1.16
C LEU A 59 13.00 8.67 1.37
N THR A 60 12.82 7.43 0.93
CA THR A 60 13.89 6.43 0.86
C THR A 60 14.33 6.25 -0.58
N VAL A 61 15.63 6.38 -0.83
CA VAL A 61 16.23 6.03 -2.12
C VAL A 61 16.87 4.66 -1.97
N SER A 62 16.43 3.70 -2.79
CA SER A 62 17.03 2.37 -2.86
C SER A 62 17.76 2.22 -4.19
N ALA A 63 19.04 1.87 -4.15
CA ALA A 63 19.80 1.46 -5.34
C ALA A 63 19.60 -0.03 -5.57
N LEU A 64 19.26 -0.40 -6.80
CA LEU A 64 18.93 -1.76 -7.20
C LEU A 64 19.82 -2.20 -8.37
N LYS A 65 20.25 -3.45 -8.28
CA LYS A 65 20.88 -4.17 -9.38
C LYS A 65 19.89 -5.13 -10.00
N THR A 66 19.59 -4.95 -11.29
CA THR A 66 18.67 -5.83 -12.02
C THR A 66 19.27 -7.23 -12.18
N LEU A 67 18.49 -8.26 -11.89
CA LEU A 67 18.86 -9.67 -12.08
C LEU A 67 18.12 -10.26 -13.29
N GLU A 68 16.84 -9.92 -13.44
CA GLU A 68 15.98 -10.42 -14.52
C GLU A 68 14.90 -9.38 -14.84
N THR A 69 14.53 -9.26 -16.11
CA THR A 69 13.49 -8.34 -16.58
C THR A 69 12.36 -9.14 -17.22
N TYR A 70 11.16 -9.05 -16.64
CA TYR A 70 9.96 -9.73 -17.12
C TYR A 70 9.10 -8.84 -18.03
N ARG A 71 9.15 -7.51 -17.84
CA ARG A 71 8.45 -6.52 -18.67
C ARG A 71 9.27 -5.24 -18.79
N GLY A 72 9.34 -4.72 -20.01
CA GLY A 72 10.06 -3.49 -20.36
C GLY A 72 11.55 -3.73 -20.64
N THR A 73 12.35 -2.66 -20.59
CA THR A 73 13.76 -2.67 -21.02
C THR A 73 14.72 -2.17 -19.95
N LEU A 74 14.27 -2.11 -18.69
CA LEU A 74 15.12 -1.72 -17.56
C LEU A 74 16.28 -2.74 -17.43
N SER A 75 17.51 -2.25 -17.50
CA SER A 75 18.71 -3.06 -17.38
C SER A 75 19.80 -2.29 -16.62
N GLY A 76 20.67 -3.04 -15.95
CA GLY A 76 21.75 -2.47 -15.14
C GLY A 76 21.30 -2.02 -13.75
N ASP A 77 21.99 -1.01 -13.24
CA ASP A 77 21.80 -0.46 -11.90
C ASP A 77 20.88 0.77 -11.97
N PHE A 78 19.92 0.89 -11.06
CA PHE A 78 18.94 1.98 -11.02
C PHE A 78 18.55 2.34 -9.59
N GLU A 79 18.01 3.53 -9.39
CA GLU A 79 17.49 3.97 -8.09
C GLU A 79 15.96 4.09 -8.11
N ILE A 80 15.31 3.78 -7.00
CA ILE A 80 13.88 4.08 -6.78
C ILE A 80 13.71 5.01 -5.58
N GLU A 81 12.82 5.97 -5.74
CA GLU A 81 12.39 6.87 -4.66
C GLU A 81 11.06 6.38 -4.08
N GLN A 82 10.99 6.25 -2.75
CA GLN A 82 9.81 5.77 -2.03
C GLN A 82 9.40 6.81 -0.99
N LEU A 83 8.19 7.36 -1.14
CA LEU A 83 7.57 8.36 -0.25
C LEU A 83 6.93 7.74 1.00
#